data_AF-A0A0M6XVH7-F1
#
_entry.id   AF-A0A0M6XVH7-F1
#
_cell.length_a   1.000
_cell.length_b   1.000
_cell.length_c   1.000
_cell.angle_alpha   90.00
_cell.angle_beta   90.00
_cell.angle_gamma   90.00
#
_symmetry.space_group_name_H-M   'P 1'
#
loop_
_entity.id
_entity.type
_entity.pdbx_description
1 polymer ?
#
loop_
_entity_poly.entity_id
_entity_poly.type
_entity_poly.pdbx_seq_one_letter_code
_entity_poly.pdbx_strand_id
1 'polypeptide(L)'
;MTPAGDPPVDRRVLRRRVFRRAGAALAGGIVAGALAALLVAPLAGLLCLAIGLALAARFLHNPGGVPILVYHSVSPDARWLPWARNTSVRPEVLDIHLRTLRRDGWTIVPTEDLIAARTAGAPLPPRAVVLQFDDAYLDNYLFAVPILRDHAAPATIFVSVDFVAPGDIARDGADRCGPSAWQGYMNAAELRALDADPLFAIEAHGTDHARIPVSARSIGPVGRDWKVHAPLLWAAEQGDKSGWYQAPAPPPALAPDAPLPETDSALAGRWWRDDGPETDQAFRIRVAAMLGRAHRDLGAILGRPPRIMAWPFDRSDPLSVAAAHEAGFLAVTGGRGENRADDVRPGDRPVILSRVHLQDRAFGGGPLWLEALALRARVNTAAGRLVWHIPAALATLIRRWRLGPSGTPGAAS
;
A
#
# COMPACT_ATOMS: atom_id res chain seq x y z
N MET A 1 -6.76 -5.14 -32.26
CA MET A 1 -7.12 -4.41 -31.02
C MET A 1 -8.47 -4.91 -30.57
N THR A 2 -8.51 -5.89 -29.68
CA THR A 2 -9.70 -6.15 -28.85
C THR A 2 -9.91 -4.93 -27.97
N PRO A 3 -11.15 -4.42 -27.82
CA PRO A 3 -11.39 -3.30 -26.94
C PRO A 3 -10.96 -3.69 -25.52
N ALA A 4 -10.15 -2.83 -24.88
CA ALA A 4 -9.82 -2.97 -23.47
C ALA A 4 -11.15 -3.06 -22.70
N GLY A 5 -11.40 -4.19 -22.05
CA GLY A 5 -12.59 -4.35 -21.22
C GLY A 5 -12.62 -3.28 -20.14
N ASP A 6 -13.82 -2.87 -19.71
CA ASP A 6 -14.00 -1.90 -18.62
C ASP A 6 -13.08 -2.23 -17.43
N PRO A 7 -12.40 -1.26 -16.81
CA PRO A 7 -11.52 -1.55 -15.69
C PRO A 7 -12.27 -2.32 -14.58
N PRO A 8 -11.59 -3.20 -13.83
CA PRO A 8 -12.20 -3.92 -12.72
C PRO A 8 -12.90 -2.94 -11.77
N VAL A 9 -14.16 -3.25 -11.42
CA VAL A 9 -15.04 -2.34 -10.67
C VAL A 9 -14.41 -1.99 -9.32
N ASP A 10 -14.24 -0.70 -9.04
CA ASP A 10 -13.67 -0.19 -7.78
C ASP A 10 -14.42 -0.79 -6.57
N ARG A 11 -13.68 -1.42 -5.64
CA ARG A 11 -14.20 -2.02 -4.40
C ARG A 11 -15.09 -1.07 -3.61
N ARG A 12 -14.85 0.25 -3.66
CA ARG A 12 -15.69 1.25 -3.00
C ARG A 12 -17.11 1.26 -3.57
N VAL A 13 -17.24 1.17 -4.90
CA VAL A 13 -18.52 1.12 -5.59
C VAL A 13 -19.27 -0.17 -5.25
N LEU A 14 -18.57 -1.30 -5.29
CA LEU A 14 -19.12 -2.61 -4.91
C LEU A 14 -19.61 -2.60 -3.46
N ARG A 15 -18.78 -2.17 -2.53
CA ARG A 15 -19.12 -2.11 -1.10
C ARG A 15 -20.30 -1.17 -0.83
N ARG A 16 -20.38 0.00 -1.48
CA ARG A 16 -21.55 0.90 -1.36
C ARG A 16 -22.84 0.21 -1.79
N ARG A 17 -22.82 -0.60 -2.86
CA ARG A 17 -24.00 -1.39 -3.28
C ARG A 17 -24.35 -2.44 -2.22
N VAL A 18 -23.35 -3.14 -1.67
CA VAL A 18 -23.56 -4.15 -0.62
C VAL A 18 -24.15 -3.54 0.65
N PHE A 19 -23.60 -2.43 1.15
CA PHE A 19 -24.12 -1.75 2.34
C PHE A 19 -25.55 -1.25 2.15
N ARG A 20 -25.92 -0.74 0.96
CA ARG A 20 -27.30 -0.35 0.67
C ARG A 20 -28.26 -1.54 0.74
N ARG A 21 -27.88 -2.69 0.18
CA ARG A 21 -28.69 -3.93 0.26
C ARG A 21 -28.82 -4.44 1.70
N ALA A 22 -27.72 -4.44 2.45
CA ALA A 22 -27.74 -4.84 3.86
C ALA A 22 -28.62 -3.90 4.71
N GLY A 23 -28.52 -2.58 4.50
CA GLY A 23 -29.35 -1.59 5.16
C GLY A 23 -30.83 -1.74 4.83
N ALA A 24 -31.17 -1.97 3.56
CA ALA A 24 -32.55 -2.22 3.13
C ALA A 24 -33.13 -3.50 3.76
N ALA A 25 -32.35 -4.58 3.83
CA ALA A 25 -32.77 -5.83 4.47
C ALA A 25 -33.02 -5.65 5.97
N LEU A 26 -32.16 -4.92 6.67
CA LEU A 26 -32.32 -4.60 8.08
C LEU A 26 -33.55 -3.72 8.32
N ALA A 27 -33.72 -2.65 7.55
CA ALA A 27 -34.88 -1.76 7.66
C ALA A 27 -36.20 -2.51 7.40
N GLY A 28 -36.24 -3.36 6.36
CA GLY A 28 -37.38 -4.22 6.07
C GLY A 28 -37.69 -5.19 7.22
N GLY A 29 -36.66 -5.81 7.81
CA GLY A 29 -36.83 -6.68 8.97
C GLY A 29 -37.35 -5.95 10.21
N ILE A 30 -36.91 -4.72 10.46
CA ILE A 30 -37.41 -3.87 11.56
C ILE A 30 -38.88 -3.51 11.34
N VAL A 31 -39.25 -3.04 10.14
CA VAL A 31 -40.63 -2.64 9.82
C VAL A 31 -41.57 -3.84 9.87
N ALA A 32 -41.21 -4.94 9.21
CA ALA A 32 -41.99 -6.18 9.24
C ALA A 32 -42.07 -6.75 10.66
N GLY A 33 -40.98 -6.68 11.43
CA GLY A 33 -40.94 -7.09 12.83
C GLY A 33 -41.89 -6.29 13.71
N ALA A 34 -41.89 -4.97 13.59
CA ALA A 34 -42.82 -4.11 14.31
C ALA A 34 -44.28 -4.43 13.95
N LEU A 35 -44.60 -4.55 12.65
CA LEU A 35 -45.94 -4.90 12.17
C LEU A 35 -46.39 -6.28 12.66
N ALA A 36 -45.53 -7.30 12.58
CA ALA A 36 -45.86 -8.65 13.02
C ALA A 36 -46.01 -8.75 14.55
N ALA A 37 -45.22 -7.99 15.32
CA ALA A 37 -45.39 -7.89 16.77
C ALA A 37 -46.72 -7.26 17.17
N LEU A 38 -47.18 -6.25 16.42
CA LEU A 38 -48.45 -5.55 16.63
C LEU A 38 -49.67 -6.35 16.17
N LEU A 39 -49.58 -6.99 15.00
CA LEU A 39 -50.74 -7.57 14.30
C LEU A 39 -50.90 -9.08 14.52
N VAL A 40 -49.83 -9.78 14.91
CA VAL A 40 -49.82 -11.26 14.99
C VAL A 40 -49.40 -11.71 16.39
N ALA A 41 -48.12 -11.57 16.73
CA ALA A 41 -47.56 -11.94 18.02
C ALA A 41 -46.13 -11.39 18.18
N PRO A 42 -45.66 -11.10 19.41
CA PRO A 42 -44.28 -10.66 19.65
C PRO A 42 -43.22 -11.60 19.05
N LEU A 43 -43.46 -12.91 19.10
CA LEU A 43 -42.55 -13.92 18.54
C LEU A 43 -42.43 -13.82 17.01
N ALA A 44 -43.54 -13.52 16.32
CA ALA A 44 -43.52 -13.30 14.86
C ALA A 44 -42.71 -12.05 14.51
N GLY A 45 -42.80 -11.00 15.34
CA GLY A 45 -41.97 -9.80 15.21
C GLY A 45 -40.47 -10.08 15.36
N LEU A 46 -40.08 -10.86 16.37
CA LEU A 46 -38.70 -11.29 16.57
C LEU A 46 -38.18 -12.12 15.38
N LEU A 47 -39.01 -13.00 14.82
CA LEU A 47 -38.64 -13.80 13.64
C LEU A 47 -38.37 -12.91 12.41
N CYS A 48 -39.23 -11.94 12.12
CA CYS A 48 -39.00 -11.01 11.01
C CYS A 48 -37.73 -10.18 11.18
N LEU A 49 -37.45 -9.71 12.41
CA LEU A 49 -36.20 -9.00 12.71
C LEU A 49 -34.98 -9.92 12.52
N ALA A 50 -35.06 -11.17 12.99
CA ALA A 50 -33.99 -12.16 12.83
C ALA A 50 -33.72 -12.47 11.35
N ILE A 51 -34.75 -12.57 10.51
CA ILE A 51 -34.61 -12.75 9.06
C ILE A 51 -33.92 -11.54 8.43
N GLY A 52 -34.34 -10.31 8.78
CA GLY A 52 -33.70 -9.08 8.29
C GLY A 52 -32.23 -9.00 8.66
N LEU A 53 -31.88 -9.35 9.90
CA LEU A 53 -30.50 -9.44 10.38
C LEU A 53 -29.70 -10.51 9.63
N ALA A 54 -30.27 -11.70 9.42
CA ALA A 54 -29.61 -12.79 8.70
C ALA A 54 -29.34 -12.42 7.23
N LEU A 55 -30.29 -11.78 6.56
CA LEU A 55 -30.12 -11.28 5.19
C LEU A 55 -29.05 -10.18 5.11
N ALA A 56 -29.07 -9.21 6.04
CA ALA A 56 -28.06 -8.17 6.12
C ALA A 56 -26.66 -8.77 6.34
N ALA A 57 -26.53 -9.71 7.28
CA ALA A 57 -25.28 -10.42 7.56
C ALA A 57 -24.77 -11.20 6.33
N ARG A 58 -25.68 -11.87 5.60
CA ARG A 58 -25.34 -12.58 4.37
C ARG A 58 -24.84 -11.64 3.27
N PHE A 59 -25.45 -10.48 3.07
CA PHE A 59 -24.93 -9.48 2.13
C PHE A 59 -23.53 -8.98 2.50
N LEU A 60 -23.27 -8.81 3.80
CA LEU A 60 -21.97 -8.36 4.31
C LEU A 60 -20.91 -9.47 4.33
N HIS A 61 -21.27 -10.72 4.02
CA HIS A 61 -20.36 -11.86 4.03
C HIS A 61 -20.13 -12.38 2.61
N ASN A 62 -19.13 -11.81 1.94
CA ASN A 62 -18.67 -12.27 0.62
C ASN A 62 -17.16 -12.57 0.68
N PRO A 63 -16.74 -13.68 1.33
CA PRO A 63 -15.33 -14.03 1.43
C PRO A 63 -14.73 -14.36 0.05
N GLY A 64 -13.39 -14.40 -0.04
CA GLY A 64 -12.66 -14.82 -1.24
C GLY A 64 -11.68 -13.78 -1.79
N GLY A 65 -11.68 -12.57 -1.25
CA GLY A 65 -10.59 -11.62 -1.48
C GLY A 65 -9.32 -12.04 -0.75
N VAL A 66 -8.16 -11.80 -1.36
CA VAL A 66 -6.84 -12.03 -0.75
C VAL A 66 -6.25 -10.68 -0.32
N PRO A 67 -6.19 -10.36 0.97
CA PRO A 67 -5.61 -9.11 1.45
C PRO A 67 -4.11 -9.06 1.17
N ILE A 68 -3.64 -7.92 0.68
CA ILE A 68 -2.21 -7.59 0.61
C ILE A 68 -1.98 -6.44 1.60
N LEU A 69 -1.17 -6.71 2.62
CA LEU A 69 -0.85 -5.77 3.69
C LEU A 69 0.48 -5.09 3.40
N VAL A 70 0.48 -3.76 3.37
CA VAL A 70 1.67 -2.97 3.03
C VAL A 70 2.18 -2.26 4.26
N TYR A 71 3.46 -2.46 4.54
CA TYR A 71 4.27 -1.71 5.49
C TYR A 71 5.27 -0.85 4.72
N HIS A 72 5.89 0.15 5.36
CA HIS A 72 7.06 0.81 4.79
C HIS A 72 8.19 0.74 5.83
N SER A 73 8.25 1.65 6.80
CA SER A 73 9.25 1.64 7.88
C SER A 73 8.80 0.77 9.05
N VAL A 74 9.69 -0.08 9.57
CA VAL A 74 9.50 -0.82 10.83
C VAL A 74 10.58 -0.43 11.80
N SER A 75 10.31 0.55 12.64
CA SER A 75 11.34 1.18 13.47
C SER A 75 10.82 1.60 14.84
N PRO A 76 11.64 1.47 15.91
CA PRO A 76 11.36 2.09 17.20
C PRO A 76 11.27 3.63 17.10
N ASP A 77 11.99 4.23 16.16
CA ASP A 77 12.01 5.68 15.92
C ASP A 77 12.26 5.98 14.43
N ALA A 78 11.20 6.41 13.74
CA ALA A 78 11.22 6.78 12.33
C ALA A 78 11.15 8.29 12.09
N ARG A 79 11.42 9.14 13.09
CA ARG A 79 11.27 10.61 12.96
C ARG A 79 12.10 11.27 11.87
N TRP A 80 13.10 10.58 11.34
CA TRP A 80 13.88 11.03 10.19
C TRP A 80 13.05 11.10 8.90
N LEU A 81 11.94 10.35 8.81
CA LEU A 81 10.98 10.38 7.71
C LEU A 81 9.86 11.40 7.99
N PRO A 82 9.67 12.43 7.16
CA PRO A 82 8.55 13.38 7.30
C PRO A 82 7.18 12.71 7.22
N TRP A 83 7.07 11.58 6.52
CA TRP A 83 5.84 10.79 6.37
C TRP A 83 5.67 9.67 7.40
N ALA A 84 6.62 9.49 8.33
CA ALA A 84 6.65 8.36 9.29
C ALA A 84 5.32 8.09 9.98
N ARG A 85 4.59 9.17 10.30
CA ARG A 85 3.30 9.07 10.98
C ARG A 85 2.29 8.19 10.25
N ASN A 86 2.34 8.09 8.92
CA ASN A 86 1.38 7.33 8.12
C ASN A 86 1.96 6.04 7.50
N THR A 87 3.27 5.82 7.64
CA THR A 87 4.00 4.77 6.91
C THR A 87 4.95 3.97 7.80
N SER A 88 5.14 4.39 9.06
CA SER A 88 5.93 3.66 10.04
C SER A 88 5.05 2.83 10.98
N VAL A 89 5.58 1.68 11.37
CA VAL A 89 5.05 0.78 12.38
C VAL A 89 6.16 0.44 13.37
N ARG A 90 5.88 0.37 14.67
CA ARG A 90 6.87 -0.09 15.65
C ARG A 90 7.07 -1.62 15.57
N PRO A 91 8.26 -2.15 15.89
CA PRO A 91 8.53 -3.59 15.83
C PRO A 91 7.52 -4.44 16.62
N GLU A 92 7.14 -4.02 17.83
CA GLU A 92 6.13 -4.72 18.64
C GLU A 92 4.72 -4.72 18.01
N VAL A 93 4.44 -3.75 17.14
CA VAL A 93 3.17 -3.68 16.40
C VAL A 93 3.19 -4.63 15.20
N LEU A 94 4.32 -4.77 14.50
CA LEU A 94 4.46 -5.81 13.47
C LEU A 94 4.33 -7.21 14.10
N ASP A 95 5.00 -7.47 15.22
CA ASP A 95 4.92 -8.77 15.89
C ASP A 95 3.48 -9.11 16.33
N ILE A 96 2.76 -8.18 16.97
CA ILE A 96 1.35 -8.43 17.34
C ILE A 96 0.47 -8.62 16.10
N HIS A 97 0.79 -7.98 14.97
CA HIS A 97 0.08 -8.21 13.72
C HIS A 97 0.25 -9.65 13.24
N LEU A 98 1.48 -10.15 13.17
CA LEU A 98 1.75 -11.53 12.71
C LEU A 98 1.15 -12.57 13.67
N ARG A 99 1.27 -12.37 15.00
CA ARG A 99 0.60 -13.20 16.00
C ARG A 99 -0.92 -13.22 15.81
N THR A 100 -1.51 -12.07 15.48
CA THR A 100 -2.95 -11.96 15.25
C THR A 100 -3.38 -12.70 13.99
N LEU A 101 -2.63 -12.58 12.89
CA LEU A 101 -2.88 -13.33 11.66
C LEU A 101 -2.88 -14.84 11.93
N ARG A 102 -1.81 -15.34 12.58
CA ARG A 102 -1.67 -16.77 12.93
C ARG A 102 -2.78 -17.24 13.86
N ARG A 103 -3.06 -16.53 14.96
CA ARG A 103 -4.15 -16.86 15.90
C ARG A 103 -5.50 -16.93 15.21
N ASP A 104 -5.73 -16.03 14.26
CA ASP A 104 -7.01 -15.96 13.56
C ASP A 104 -7.10 -16.96 12.39
N GLY A 105 -6.06 -17.76 12.13
CA GLY A 105 -6.02 -18.78 11.09
C GLY A 105 -5.77 -18.24 9.69
N TRP A 106 -5.07 -17.11 9.55
CA TRP A 106 -4.58 -16.63 8.26
C TRP A 106 -3.24 -17.31 7.92
N THR A 107 -3.08 -17.66 6.65
CA THR A 107 -1.83 -18.22 6.12
C THR A 107 -1.12 -17.14 5.31
N ILE A 108 0.10 -16.77 5.71
CA ILE A 108 0.90 -15.79 4.98
C ILE A 108 1.54 -16.50 3.79
N VAL A 109 1.31 -15.98 2.58
CA VAL A 109 1.83 -16.58 1.34
C VAL A 109 2.69 -15.58 0.56
N PRO A 110 3.66 -16.04 -0.24
CA PRO A 110 4.41 -15.20 -1.18
C PRO A 110 3.50 -14.42 -2.13
N THR A 111 3.94 -13.26 -2.61
CA THR A 111 3.18 -12.49 -3.61
C THR A 111 3.03 -13.28 -4.92
N GLU A 112 4.05 -14.08 -5.26
CA GLU A 112 4.14 -14.93 -6.44
C GLU A 112 3.03 -15.99 -6.45
N ASP A 113 2.69 -16.57 -5.29
CA ASP A 113 1.61 -17.54 -5.15
C ASP A 113 0.26 -16.90 -5.46
N LEU A 114 0.03 -15.67 -4.98
CA LEU A 114 -1.18 -14.92 -5.33
C LEU A 114 -1.23 -14.61 -6.83
N ILE A 115 -0.10 -14.23 -7.43
CA ILE A 115 -0.05 -14.01 -8.88
C ILE A 115 -0.37 -15.31 -9.63
N ALA A 116 0.28 -16.43 -9.27
CA ALA A 116 0.06 -17.73 -9.89
C ALA A 116 -1.40 -18.19 -9.74
N ALA A 117 -2.01 -17.98 -8.57
CA ALA A 117 -3.42 -18.27 -8.35
C ALA A 117 -4.34 -17.48 -9.27
N ARG A 118 -4.04 -16.20 -9.49
CA ARG A 118 -4.84 -15.30 -10.35
C ARG A 118 -4.58 -15.47 -11.84
N THR A 119 -3.39 -15.93 -12.25
CA THR A 119 -3.05 -16.09 -13.67
C THR A 119 -3.22 -17.51 -14.19
N ALA A 120 -3.01 -18.51 -13.32
CA ALA A 120 -2.96 -19.92 -13.69
C ALA A 120 -3.94 -20.79 -12.89
N GLY A 121 -4.75 -20.20 -12.01
CA GLY A 121 -5.70 -20.94 -11.18
C GLY A 121 -5.04 -21.84 -10.13
N ALA A 122 -3.78 -21.58 -9.78
CA ALA A 122 -3.11 -22.30 -8.71
C ALA A 122 -3.88 -22.16 -7.38
N PRO A 123 -4.04 -23.24 -6.59
CA PRO A 123 -4.78 -23.16 -5.34
C PRO A 123 -4.00 -22.33 -4.31
N LEU A 124 -4.72 -21.52 -3.51
CA LEU A 124 -4.19 -20.88 -2.31
C LEU A 124 -4.71 -21.58 -1.06
N PRO A 125 -3.94 -21.56 0.04
CA PRO A 125 -4.45 -22.03 1.33
C PRO A 125 -5.66 -21.20 1.77
N PRO A 126 -6.57 -21.78 2.58
CA PRO A 126 -7.66 -21.02 3.17
C PRO A 126 -7.13 -19.80 3.92
N ARG A 127 -7.81 -18.66 3.73
CA ARG A 127 -7.46 -17.39 4.39
C ARG A 127 -6.02 -16.98 4.13
N ALA A 128 -5.61 -17.03 2.86
CA ALA A 128 -4.36 -16.46 2.40
C ALA A 128 -4.29 -14.94 2.65
N VAL A 129 -3.11 -14.45 3.00
CA VAL A 129 -2.76 -13.03 3.14
C VAL A 129 -1.32 -12.83 2.66
N VAL A 130 -1.05 -11.70 2.01
CA VAL A 130 0.29 -11.36 1.50
C VAL A 130 0.85 -10.18 2.28
N LEU A 131 2.16 -10.19 2.55
CA LEU A 131 2.89 -9.08 3.18
C LEU A 131 3.83 -8.41 2.18
N GLN A 132 3.82 -7.08 2.17
CA GLN A 132 4.65 -6.27 1.31
C GLN A 132 5.26 -5.11 2.10
N PHE A 133 6.49 -4.73 1.75
CA PHE A 133 7.23 -3.61 2.33
C PHE A 133 7.70 -2.71 1.20
N ASP A 134 7.31 -1.43 1.24
CA ASP A 134 7.73 -0.44 0.25
C ASP A 134 8.97 0.31 0.76
N ASP A 135 9.75 0.85 -0.19
CA ASP A 135 10.90 1.76 -0.03
C ASP A 135 12.24 1.12 0.37
N ALA A 136 12.25 -0.12 0.86
CA ALA A 136 13.48 -0.82 1.25
C ALA A 136 14.33 -0.06 2.30
N TYR A 137 13.66 0.53 3.29
CA TYR A 137 14.35 1.19 4.41
C TYR A 137 15.27 0.20 5.16
N LEU A 138 16.39 0.70 5.69
CA LEU A 138 17.34 -0.12 6.44
C LEU A 138 16.67 -0.79 7.66
N ASP A 139 15.71 -0.12 8.28
CA ASP A 139 14.95 -0.66 9.40
C ASP A 139 14.13 -1.92 9.05
N ASN A 140 13.84 -2.17 7.76
CA ASN A 140 13.23 -3.42 7.33
C ASN A 140 14.19 -4.59 7.55
N TYR A 141 15.47 -4.41 7.17
CA TYR A 141 16.51 -5.40 7.38
C TYR A 141 16.80 -5.63 8.87
N LEU A 142 16.90 -4.54 9.64
CA LEU A 142 17.32 -4.61 11.04
C LEU A 142 16.21 -5.07 12.00
N PHE A 143 14.95 -4.70 11.76
CA PHE A 143 13.85 -4.97 12.68
C PHE A 143 12.73 -5.83 12.09
N ALA A 144 12.33 -5.61 10.83
CA ALA A 144 11.23 -6.39 10.25
C ALA A 144 11.65 -7.82 9.92
N VAL A 145 12.80 -8.00 9.28
CA VAL A 145 13.30 -9.32 8.82
C VAL A 145 13.46 -10.33 9.96
N PRO A 146 14.08 -10.01 11.11
CA PRO A 146 14.13 -10.93 12.25
C PRO A 146 12.73 -11.37 12.72
N ILE A 147 11.79 -10.42 12.83
CA ILE A 147 10.40 -10.73 13.21
C ILE A 147 9.73 -11.62 12.15
N LEU A 148 9.90 -11.33 10.87
CA LEU A 148 9.32 -12.13 9.79
C LEU A 148 9.85 -13.57 9.82
N ARG A 149 11.15 -13.76 10.07
CA ARG A 149 11.78 -15.08 10.24
C ARG A 149 11.22 -15.84 11.43
N ASP A 150 11.07 -15.19 12.58
CA ASP A 150 10.50 -15.81 13.79
C ASP A 150 9.06 -16.32 13.58
N HIS A 151 8.31 -15.68 12.67
CA HIS A 151 6.95 -16.09 12.29
C HIS A 151 6.89 -16.96 11.03
N ALA A 152 8.02 -17.29 10.41
CA ALA A 152 8.09 -17.93 9.09
C ALA A 152 7.16 -17.25 8.06
N ALA A 153 7.14 -15.93 8.09
CA ALA A 153 6.20 -15.10 7.32
C ALA A 153 6.87 -14.59 6.02
N PRO A 154 6.50 -15.13 4.84
CA PRO A 154 7.07 -14.64 3.60
C PRO A 154 6.63 -13.20 3.31
N ALA A 155 7.51 -12.42 2.70
CA ALA A 155 7.26 -11.03 2.37
C ALA A 155 7.99 -10.56 1.11
N THR A 156 7.38 -9.65 0.37
CA THR A 156 8.02 -8.97 -0.76
C THR A 156 8.49 -7.58 -0.33
N ILE A 157 9.72 -7.21 -0.67
CA ILE A 157 10.28 -5.87 -0.42
C ILE A 157 10.49 -5.17 -1.76
N PHE A 158 9.90 -3.98 -1.89
CA PHE A 158 9.97 -3.16 -3.10
C PHE A 158 11.05 -2.09 -2.97
N VAL A 159 11.95 -2.04 -3.95
CA VAL A 159 13.16 -1.20 -3.93
C VAL A 159 13.07 -0.11 -4.99
N SER A 160 13.24 1.15 -4.58
CA SER A 160 13.53 2.26 -5.49
C SER A 160 15.05 2.39 -5.66
N VAL A 161 15.57 2.15 -6.87
CA VAL A 161 17.01 1.95 -7.08
C VAL A 161 17.90 3.15 -6.75
N ASP A 162 17.40 4.39 -6.88
CA ASP A 162 18.18 5.60 -6.53
C ASP A 162 18.33 5.80 -5.02
N PHE A 163 17.54 5.09 -4.21
CA PHE A 163 17.66 5.14 -2.76
C PHE A 163 18.51 3.99 -2.19
N VAL A 164 18.96 3.03 -2.99
CA VAL A 164 19.86 1.97 -2.49
C VAL A 164 21.12 2.62 -1.95
N ALA A 165 21.39 2.40 -0.66
CA ALA A 165 22.51 3.02 0.01
C ALA A 165 23.83 2.53 -0.61
N PRO A 166 24.85 3.41 -0.71
CA PRO A 166 26.15 3.02 -1.20
C PRO A 166 26.81 1.99 -0.27
N GLY A 167 27.64 1.14 -0.87
CA GLY A 167 28.39 0.10 -0.18
C GLY A 167 27.89 -1.31 -0.47
N ASP A 168 28.75 -2.27 -0.16
CA ASP A 168 28.54 -3.68 -0.49
C ASP A 168 28.85 -4.61 0.70
N ILE A 169 28.69 -4.07 1.91
CA ILE A 169 28.86 -4.80 3.17
C ILE A 169 27.53 -4.70 3.91
N ALA A 170 26.92 -5.84 4.23
CA ALA A 170 25.69 -5.87 4.99
C ALA A 170 25.92 -5.31 6.40
N ARG A 171 25.05 -4.41 6.84
CA ARG A 171 25.10 -3.85 8.19
C ARG A 171 24.43 -4.81 9.16
N ASP A 172 25.18 -5.27 10.14
CA ASP A 172 24.69 -6.05 11.26
C ASP A 172 24.33 -5.14 12.46
N GLY A 173 23.41 -5.63 13.28
CA GLY A 173 23.17 -5.11 14.62
C GLY A 173 22.21 -3.93 14.74
N ALA A 174 21.08 -4.19 15.41
CA ALA A 174 20.36 -3.18 16.20
C ALA A 174 21.21 -2.63 17.37
N ASP A 175 22.37 -3.24 17.59
CA ASP A 175 23.41 -3.02 18.60
C ASP A 175 24.14 -1.68 18.41
N ARG A 176 23.98 -1.04 17.25
CA ARG A 176 24.38 0.36 17.06
C ARG A 176 23.35 1.26 17.74
N CYS A 177 23.62 1.61 19.00
CA CYS A 177 22.70 2.39 19.82
C CYS A 177 22.45 3.80 19.24
N GLY A 178 21.26 4.01 18.69
CA GLY A 178 20.69 5.34 18.49
C GLY A 178 19.93 5.49 17.17
N PRO A 179 18.95 6.42 17.09
CA PRO A 179 18.15 6.64 15.90
C PRO A 179 18.95 6.86 14.62
N SER A 180 20.18 7.39 14.69
CA SER A 180 21.05 7.65 13.53
C SER A 180 21.62 6.38 12.90
N ALA A 181 21.72 5.28 13.64
CA ALA A 181 22.38 4.07 13.17
C ALA A 181 21.53 3.21 12.22
N TRP A 182 20.20 3.35 12.30
CA TRP A 182 19.24 2.62 11.47
C TRP A 182 18.45 3.53 10.51
N GLN A 183 18.96 4.75 10.26
CA GLN A 183 18.41 5.68 9.28
C GLN A 183 18.86 5.35 7.86
N GLY A 184 17.97 5.57 6.89
CA GLY A 184 18.24 5.41 5.47
C GLY A 184 17.72 4.10 4.92
N TYR A 185 18.42 3.58 3.91
CA TYR A 185 17.94 2.54 3.03
C TYR A 185 18.90 1.35 3.02
N MET A 186 18.42 0.19 2.60
CA MET A 186 19.26 -0.99 2.40
C MET A 186 20.31 -0.76 1.30
N ASN A 187 21.45 -1.43 1.42
CA ASN A 187 22.48 -1.46 0.38
C ASN A 187 22.41 -2.74 -0.45
N ALA A 188 23.26 -2.85 -1.47
CA ALA A 188 23.23 -3.98 -2.40
C ALA A 188 23.48 -5.34 -1.71
N ALA A 189 24.38 -5.41 -0.71
CA ALA A 189 24.67 -6.64 0.01
C ALA A 189 23.47 -7.13 0.84
N GLU A 190 22.75 -6.22 1.50
CA GLU A 190 21.53 -6.54 2.25
C GLU A 190 20.42 -7.04 1.31
N LEU A 191 20.23 -6.37 0.17
CA LEU A 191 19.25 -6.79 -0.83
C LEU A 191 19.55 -8.18 -1.40
N ARG A 192 20.82 -8.47 -1.75
CA ARG A 192 21.21 -9.81 -2.22
C ARG A 192 21.05 -10.88 -1.14
N ALA A 193 21.38 -10.55 0.12
CA ALA A 193 21.23 -11.48 1.23
C ALA A 193 19.75 -11.84 1.47
N LEU A 194 18.84 -10.88 1.32
CA LEU A 194 17.40 -11.15 1.39
C LEU A 194 16.89 -11.90 0.17
N ASP A 195 17.37 -11.59 -1.04
CA ASP A 195 16.95 -12.29 -2.26
C ASP A 195 17.37 -13.77 -2.29
N ALA A 196 18.46 -14.11 -1.60
CA ALA A 196 18.91 -15.49 -1.42
C ALA A 196 18.11 -16.25 -0.35
N ASP A 197 17.37 -15.56 0.52
CA ASP A 197 16.54 -16.17 1.56
C ASP A 197 15.16 -16.51 0.97
N PRO A 198 14.73 -17.78 0.98
CA PRO A 198 13.46 -18.20 0.37
C PRO A 198 12.21 -17.57 1.01
N LEU A 199 12.36 -16.91 2.17
CA LEU A 199 11.27 -16.19 2.80
C LEU A 199 10.97 -14.84 2.13
N PHE A 200 11.93 -14.27 1.40
CA PHE A 200 11.82 -12.92 0.87
C PHE A 200 11.89 -12.88 -0.65
N ALA A 201 11.19 -11.91 -1.23
CA ALA A 201 11.32 -11.56 -2.64
C ALA A 201 11.67 -10.08 -2.75
N ILE A 202 12.69 -9.75 -3.53
CA ILE A 202 13.08 -8.37 -3.81
C ILE A 202 12.55 -7.96 -5.18
N GLU A 203 11.78 -6.88 -5.23
CA GLU A 203 11.02 -6.44 -6.40
C GLU A 203 11.09 -4.92 -6.59
N ALA A 204 10.58 -4.38 -7.70
CA ALA A 204 10.83 -2.99 -8.09
C ALA A 204 9.82 -2.00 -7.50
N HIS A 205 10.31 -0.83 -7.07
CA HIS A 205 9.52 0.34 -6.68
C HIS A 205 9.86 1.57 -7.54
N GLY A 206 10.16 1.34 -8.82
CA GLY A 206 10.61 2.37 -9.75
C GLY A 206 12.05 2.81 -9.49
N THR A 207 12.43 3.95 -10.06
CA THR A 207 13.75 4.54 -9.80
C THR A 207 13.79 5.29 -8.48
N ASP A 208 12.74 6.04 -8.19
CA ASP A 208 12.61 6.92 -7.04
C ASP A 208 11.13 7.18 -6.71
N HIS A 209 10.91 8.17 -5.84
CA HIS A 209 9.59 8.66 -5.44
C HIS A 209 9.32 10.07 -5.99
N ALA A 210 9.85 10.39 -7.17
CA ALA A 210 9.78 11.74 -7.70
C ALA A 210 8.34 12.23 -7.91
N ARG A 211 8.12 13.50 -7.60
CA ARG A 211 6.93 14.26 -7.95
C ARG A 211 7.29 15.32 -8.97
N ILE A 212 6.39 15.53 -9.92
CA ILE A 212 6.55 16.53 -10.98
C ILE A 212 5.39 17.53 -10.92
N PRO A 213 5.63 18.81 -11.26
CA PRO A 213 4.55 19.76 -11.53
C PRO A 213 3.63 19.22 -12.63
N VAL A 214 2.32 19.35 -12.45
CA VAL A 214 1.30 18.92 -13.44
C VAL A 214 0.43 20.07 -13.95
N SER A 215 0.64 21.27 -13.41
CA SER A 215 0.03 22.51 -13.89
C SER A 215 0.89 23.72 -13.49
N ALA A 216 0.59 24.89 -14.07
CA ALA A 216 1.18 26.16 -13.65
C ALA A 216 0.66 26.65 -12.28
N ARG A 217 -0.30 25.93 -11.67
CA ARG A 217 -0.95 26.35 -10.43
C ARG A 217 -0.02 26.13 -9.24
N SER A 218 0.16 27.19 -8.45
CA SER A 218 0.71 27.08 -7.10
C SER A 218 -0.42 26.77 -6.10
N ILE A 219 -0.16 25.83 -5.19
CA ILE A 219 -1.09 25.43 -4.12
C ILE A 219 -0.72 26.05 -2.77
N GLY A 220 0.30 26.91 -2.73
CA GLY A 220 0.77 27.62 -1.53
C GLY A 220 2.29 27.77 -1.52
N PRO A 221 2.86 28.30 -0.43
CA PRO A 221 4.31 28.25 -0.20
C PRO A 221 4.75 26.88 0.33
N VAL A 222 6.03 26.52 0.13
CA VAL A 222 6.63 25.28 0.66
C VAL A 222 6.60 25.22 2.19
N GLY A 223 6.80 26.35 2.88
CA GLY A 223 6.79 26.42 4.33
C GLY A 223 8.04 25.85 5.00
N ARG A 224 8.01 25.72 6.34
CA ARG A 224 9.20 25.35 7.15
C ARG A 224 9.56 23.87 7.06
N ASP A 225 8.57 22.99 6.91
CA ASP A 225 8.75 21.54 6.86
C ASP A 225 9.08 21.05 5.44
N TRP A 226 10.04 21.72 4.80
CA TRP A 226 10.38 21.55 3.39
C TRP A 226 10.71 20.11 2.99
N LYS A 227 11.21 19.27 3.92
CA LYS A 227 11.54 17.86 3.67
C LYS A 227 10.32 17.01 3.24
N VAL A 228 9.11 17.43 3.61
CA VAL A 228 7.87 16.81 3.11
C VAL A 228 7.75 16.95 1.58
N HIS A 229 8.41 17.97 1.02
CA HIS A 229 8.41 18.31 -0.40
C HIS A 229 9.69 17.89 -1.13
N ALA A 230 10.62 17.18 -0.47
CA ALA A 230 11.80 16.59 -1.11
C ALA A 230 11.50 15.79 -2.40
N PRO A 231 10.36 15.09 -2.55
CA PRO A 231 9.99 14.47 -3.82
C PRO A 231 10.03 15.35 -5.07
N LEU A 232 9.90 16.67 -4.94
CA LEU A 232 10.00 17.61 -6.07
C LEU A 232 11.42 17.73 -6.63
N LEU A 233 12.44 17.46 -5.82
CA LEU A 233 13.83 17.55 -6.23
C LEU A 233 14.25 16.34 -7.05
N TRP A 234 13.73 15.16 -6.69
CA TRP A 234 14.18 13.88 -7.24
C TRP A 234 13.91 13.70 -8.73
N ALA A 235 12.91 14.40 -9.28
CA ALA A 235 12.65 14.38 -10.73
C ALA A 235 13.77 15.06 -11.53
N ALA A 236 14.44 16.04 -10.94
CA ALA A 236 15.52 16.82 -11.56
C ALA A 236 16.90 16.29 -11.17
N GLU A 237 17.03 15.68 -9.99
CA GLU A 237 18.28 15.08 -9.50
C GLU A 237 18.48 13.68 -10.09
N GLN A 238 19.68 13.44 -10.65
CA GLN A 238 20.10 12.12 -11.11
C GLN A 238 21.12 11.54 -10.13
N GLY A 239 21.12 10.21 -9.98
CA GLY A 239 22.11 9.50 -9.16
C GLY A 239 21.59 9.11 -7.78
N ASP A 240 22.52 8.98 -6.83
CA ASP A 240 22.24 8.54 -5.45
C ASP A 240 21.41 9.58 -4.69
N LYS A 241 20.25 9.14 -4.22
CA LYS A 241 19.29 9.92 -3.43
C LYS A 241 19.17 9.38 -2.01
N SER A 242 19.88 8.31 -1.65
CA SER A 242 19.77 7.62 -0.35
C SER A 242 20.02 8.54 0.85
N GLY A 243 20.83 9.59 0.70
CA GLY A 243 21.19 10.56 1.73
C GLY A 243 20.30 11.82 1.82
N TRP A 244 19.21 11.92 1.05
CA TRP A 244 18.41 13.16 0.92
C TRP A 244 17.97 13.77 2.26
N TYR A 245 17.68 12.94 3.27
CA TYR A 245 17.18 13.36 4.58
C TYR A 245 18.24 14.07 5.44
N GLN A 246 19.52 13.93 5.10
CA GLN A 246 20.65 14.49 5.84
C GLN A 246 20.90 15.97 5.54
N ALA A 247 20.29 16.50 4.48
CA ALA A 247 20.39 17.91 4.12
C ALA A 247 19.98 18.81 5.29
N PRO A 248 20.86 19.72 5.77
CA PRO A 248 20.63 20.51 6.97
C PRO A 248 19.72 21.71 6.73
N ALA A 249 19.60 22.17 5.48
CA ALA A 249 18.83 23.34 5.07
C ALA A 249 18.10 23.07 3.74
N PRO A 250 16.98 23.75 3.46
CA PRO A 250 16.29 23.62 2.19
C PRO A 250 17.16 24.10 1.03
N PRO A 251 17.20 23.38 -0.10
CA PRO A 251 17.72 23.94 -1.34
C PRO A 251 16.83 25.10 -1.84
N PRO A 252 17.33 25.98 -2.74
CA PRO A 252 16.57 27.14 -3.20
C PRO A 252 15.18 26.81 -3.75
N ALA A 253 15.02 25.69 -4.45
CA ALA A 253 13.73 25.23 -4.99
C ALA A 253 12.69 24.88 -3.92
N LEU A 254 13.13 24.61 -2.68
CA LEU A 254 12.28 24.31 -1.53
C LEU A 254 12.48 25.32 -0.39
N ALA A 255 12.92 26.54 -0.70
CA ALA A 255 12.95 27.63 0.28
C ALA A 255 11.54 27.86 0.86
N PRO A 256 11.39 28.28 2.13
CA PRO A 256 10.07 28.35 2.77
C PRO A 256 9.03 29.22 2.06
N ASP A 257 9.46 30.26 1.35
CA ASP A 257 8.66 31.19 0.56
C ASP A 257 8.53 30.80 -0.92
N ALA A 258 9.25 29.77 -1.37
CA ALA A 258 9.15 29.27 -2.73
C ALA A 258 7.72 28.78 -3.03
N PRO A 259 7.20 29.01 -4.24
CA PRO A 259 5.89 28.52 -4.64
C PRO A 259 5.91 26.98 -4.73
N LEU A 260 4.92 26.34 -4.09
CA LEU A 260 4.69 24.91 -4.16
C LEU A 260 3.73 24.60 -5.32
N PRO A 261 4.19 23.94 -6.40
CA PRO A 261 3.31 23.59 -7.51
C PRO A 261 2.34 22.47 -7.14
N GLU A 262 1.22 22.41 -7.85
CA GLU A 262 0.38 21.22 -7.93
C GLU A 262 1.17 20.07 -8.58
N THR A 263 1.18 18.89 -7.96
CA THR A 263 2.07 17.78 -8.37
C THR A 263 1.37 16.43 -8.38
N ASP A 264 1.88 15.52 -9.21
CA ASP A 264 1.58 14.08 -9.15
C ASP A 264 2.88 13.26 -9.22
N SER A 265 2.77 11.95 -9.05
CA SER A 265 3.86 10.99 -9.25
C SER A 265 4.45 11.14 -10.65
N ALA A 266 5.78 11.12 -10.75
CA ALA A 266 6.46 11.12 -12.04
C ALA A 266 6.01 9.94 -12.93
N LEU A 267 5.64 8.80 -12.33
CA LEU A 267 5.14 7.62 -13.04
C LEU A 267 3.64 7.64 -13.36
N ALA A 268 2.94 8.77 -13.16
CA ALA A 268 1.50 8.85 -13.43
C ALA A 268 1.06 10.21 -14.04
N GLY A 269 1.72 11.30 -13.63
CA GLY A 269 1.42 12.65 -14.09
C GLY A 269 2.09 12.98 -15.42
N ARG A 270 1.45 13.87 -16.19
CA ARG A 270 2.06 14.52 -17.36
C ARG A 270 2.82 15.75 -16.84
N TRP A 271 4.09 15.85 -17.18
CA TRP A 271 4.94 16.93 -16.66
C TRP A 271 4.52 18.27 -17.24
N TRP A 272 4.20 19.25 -16.38
CA TRP A 272 4.04 20.64 -16.80
C TRP A 272 5.39 21.36 -16.89
N ARG A 273 5.72 21.85 -18.09
CA ARG A 273 6.93 22.62 -18.39
C ARG A 273 6.54 23.98 -19.00
N ASP A 274 7.54 24.82 -19.26
CA ASP A 274 7.32 26.18 -19.77
C ASP A 274 6.58 26.22 -21.12
N ASP A 275 6.71 25.16 -21.92
CA ASP A 275 6.03 24.95 -23.20
C ASP A 275 4.63 24.30 -23.07
N GLY A 276 4.18 24.02 -21.85
CA GLY A 276 2.88 23.44 -21.54
C GLY A 276 2.94 22.02 -20.97
N PRO A 277 1.81 21.28 -20.98
CA PRO A 277 1.77 19.92 -20.47
C PRO A 277 2.46 18.95 -21.44
N GLU A 278 3.21 18.01 -20.90
CA GLU A 278 3.81 16.90 -21.61
C GLU A 278 2.76 16.12 -22.42
N THR A 279 3.07 15.85 -23.69
CA THR A 279 2.22 15.03 -24.55
C THR A 279 2.20 13.58 -24.10
N ASP A 280 1.14 12.83 -24.42
CA ASP A 280 1.07 11.40 -24.08
C ASP A 280 2.23 10.59 -24.70
N GLN A 281 2.76 11.00 -25.86
CA GLN A 281 3.93 10.36 -26.46
C GLN A 281 5.20 10.60 -25.62
N ALA A 282 5.46 11.85 -25.23
CA ALA A 282 6.60 12.19 -24.38
C ALA A 282 6.50 11.52 -23.01
N PHE A 283 5.30 11.51 -22.42
CA PHE A 283 4.99 10.80 -21.18
C PHE A 283 5.34 9.31 -21.26
N ARG A 284 4.88 8.62 -22.31
CA ARG A 284 5.19 7.20 -22.53
C ARG A 284 6.69 6.94 -22.62
N ILE A 285 7.43 7.77 -23.36
CA ILE A 285 8.88 7.65 -23.50
C ILE A 285 9.58 7.80 -22.15
N ARG A 286 9.21 8.82 -21.38
CA ARG A 286 9.79 9.09 -20.06
C ARG A 286 9.51 7.96 -19.07
N VAL A 287 8.24 7.53 -18.97
CA VAL A 287 7.85 6.44 -18.06
C VAL A 287 8.52 5.12 -18.45
N ALA A 288 8.56 4.78 -19.74
CA ALA A 288 9.26 3.58 -20.21
C ALA A 288 10.75 3.62 -19.89
N ALA A 289 11.40 4.79 -20.03
CA ALA A 289 12.81 4.96 -19.67
C ALA A 289 13.04 4.77 -18.16
N MET A 290 12.18 5.34 -17.31
CA MET A 290 12.25 5.18 -15.85
C MET A 290 12.04 3.71 -15.43
N LEU A 291 10.99 3.06 -15.93
CA LEU A 291 10.69 1.66 -15.60
C LEU A 291 11.76 0.71 -16.15
N GLY A 292 12.24 0.94 -17.36
CA GLY A 292 13.33 0.16 -17.95
C GLY A 292 14.64 0.31 -17.18
N ARG A 293 14.93 1.50 -16.64
CA ARG A 293 16.10 1.70 -15.76
C ARG A 293 15.93 0.96 -14.44
N ALA A 294 14.79 1.12 -13.76
CA ALA A 294 14.51 0.40 -12.52
C ALA A 294 14.65 -1.12 -12.69
N HIS A 295 14.11 -1.67 -13.80
CA HIS A 295 14.21 -3.09 -14.11
C HIS A 295 15.65 -3.55 -14.36
N ARG A 296 16.45 -2.77 -15.12
CA ARG A 296 17.86 -3.11 -15.38
C ARG A 296 18.74 -2.98 -14.14
N ASP A 297 18.66 -1.86 -13.43
CA ASP A 297 19.58 -1.53 -12.34
C ASP A 297 19.34 -2.43 -11.13
N LEU A 298 18.06 -2.67 -10.76
CA LEU A 298 17.74 -3.65 -9.73
C LEU A 298 18.13 -5.06 -10.18
N GLY A 299 17.90 -5.38 -11.46
CA GLY A 299 18.30 -6.67 -12.01
C GLY A 299 19.80 -6.94 -11.94
N ALA A 300 20.62 -5.89 -12.12
CA ALA A 300 22.07 -5.97 -11.96
C ALA A 300 22.49 -6.18 -10.49
N ILE A 301 21.77 -5.59 -9.53
CA ILE A 301 22.03 -5.82 -8.10
C ILE A 301 21.74 -7.28 -7.72
N LEU A 302 20.60 -7.81 -8.15
CA LEU A 302 20.10 -9.13 -7.76
C LEU A 302 20.67 -10.29 -8.60
N GLY A 303 21.18 -10.01 -9.81
CA GLY A 303 21.56 -11.04 -10.78
C GLY A 303 20.36 -11.71 -11.48
N ARG A 304 19.14 -11.19 -11.27
CA ARG A 304 17.89 -11.63 -11.91
C ARG A 304 16.98 -10.43 -12.16
N PRO A 305 16.14 -10.41 -13.20
CA PRO A 305 15.19 -9.33 -13.41
C PRO A 305 14.10 -9.31 -12.32
N PRO A 306 13.68 -8.13 -11.83
CA PRO A 306 12.47 -8.00 -11.02
C PRO A 306 11.24 -8.31 -11.88
N ARG A 307 10.20 -8.89 -11.28
CA ARG A 307 8.97 -9.35 -11.94
C ARG A 307 7.75 -8.55 -11.53
N ILE A 308 7.80 -7.83 -10.42
CA ILE A 308 6.68 -7.08 -9.84
C ILE A 308 7.10 -5.62 -9.65
N MET A 309 6.20 -4.70 -10.01
CA MET A 309 6.40 -3.26 -9.84
C MET A 309 5.36 -2.66 -8.89
N ALA A 310 5.80 -2.12 -7.76
CA ALA A 310 4.96 -1.30 -6.90
C ALA A 310 5.01 0.17 -7.37
N TRP A 311 3.85 0.82 -7.48
CA TRP A 311 3.81 2.25 -7.86
C TRP A 311 4.10 3.16 -6.66
N PRO A 312 5.06 4.09 -6.75
CA PRO A 312 5.21 5.17 -5.80
C PRO A 312 3.87 5.88 -5.56
N PHE A 313 3.55 6.12 -4.29
CA PHE A 313 2.29 6.75 -3.84
C PHE A 313 1.00 5.97 -4.18
N ASP A 314 1.10 4.72 -4.65
CA ASP A 314 -0.03 3.94 -5.18
C ASP A 314 -0.75 4.66 -6.35
N ARG A 315 0.00 5.49 -7.11
CA ARG A 315 -0.47 6.28 -8.25
C ARG A 315 -0.01 5.66 -9.56
N SER A 316 -0.94 5.42 -10.47
CA SER A 316 -0.66 4.91 -11.82
C SER A 316 -1.59 5.53 -12.85
N ASP A 317 -1.15 5.49 -14.11
CA ASP A 317 -1.91 5.85 -15.30
C ASP A 317 -2.00 4.64 -16.24
N PRO A 318 -3.08 4.45 -17.03
CA PRO A 318 -3.17 3.33 -17.97
C PRO A 318 -1.98 3.19 -18.93
N LEU A 319 -1.41 4.30 -19.42
CA LEU A 319 -0.22 4.27 -20.28
C LEU A 319 1.03 3.84 -19.50
N SER A 320 1.09 4.14 -18.20
CA SER A 320 2.18 3.70 -17.33
C SER A 320 2.09 2.21 -17.02
N VAL A 321 0.87 1.70 -16.80
CA VAL A 321 0.62 0.25 -16.64
C VAL A 321 1.02 -0.52 -17.91
N ALA A 322 0.68 0.01 -19.09
CA ALA A 322 1.13 -0.57 -20.35
C ALA A 322 2.66 -0.56 -20.48
N ALA A 323 3.31 0.57 -20.17
CA ALA A 323 4.76 0.68 -20.19
C ALA A 323 5.45 -0.29 -19.19
N ALA A 324 4.85 -0.56 -18.03
CA ALA A 324 5.37 -1.56 -17.09
C ALA A 324 5.33 -2.98 -17.66
N HIS A 325 4.24 -3.34 -18.35
CA HIS A 325 4.16 -4.62 -19.03
C HIS A 325 5.16 -4.73 -20.19
N GLU A 326 5.31 -3.68 -20.99
CA GLU A 326 6.33 -3.60 -22.04
C GLU A 326 7.76 -3.70 -21.48
N ALA A 327 8.00 -3.17 -20.28
CA ALA A 327 9.28 -3.28 -19.56
C ALA A 327 9.55 -4.67 -18.95
N GLY A 328 8.59 -5.60 -19.00
CA GLY A 328 8.75 -6.99 -18.56
C GLY A 328 8.13 -7.33 -17.20
N PHE A 329 7.45 -6.39 -16.53
CA PHE A 329 6.78 -6.67 -15.27
C PHE A 329 5.53 -7.53 -15.47
N LEU A 330 5.43 -8.63 -14.72
CA LEU A 330 4.29 -9.56 -14.76
C LEU A 330 3.09 -9.05 -13.95
N ALA A 331 3.38 -8.29 -12.90
CA ALA A 331 2.37 -7.72 -12.00
C ALA A 331 2.76 -6.31 -11.59
N VAL A 332 1.74 -5.50 -11.32
CA VAL A 332 1.88 -4.15 -10.79
C VAL A 332 0.93 -3.94 -9.62
N THR A 333 1.23 -3.00 -8.72
CA THR A 333 0.29 -2.61 -7.66
C THR A 333 -0.69 -1.52 -8.14
N GLY A 334 -1.31 -0.73 -7.25
CA GLY A 334 -2.22 0.36 -7.63
C GLY A 334 -3.66 -0.06 -7.93
N GLY A 335 -4.00 -1.33 -7.68
CA GLY A 335 -5.35 -1.86 -7.88
C GLY A 335 -6.37 -1.36 -6.86
N ARG A 336 -7.65 -1.38 -7.27
CA ARG A 336 -8.80 -1.04 -6.42
C ARG A 336 -9.77 -2.21 -6.19
N GLY A 337 -9.35 -3.44 -6.47
CA GLY A 337 -10.11 -4.67 -6.27
C GLY A 337 -9.88 -5.33 -4.90
N GLU A 338 -10.30 -6.59 -4.80
CA GLU A 338 -10.16 -7.42 -3.59
C GLU A 338 -9.18 -8.59 -3.81
N ASN A 339 -8.50 -8.63 -4.97
CA ASN A 339 -7.54 -9.67 -5.40
C ASN A 339 -8.14 -11.07 -5.39
N ARG A 340 -9.39 -11.19 -5.85
CA ARG A 340 -10.01 -12.49 -6.01
C ARG A 340 -9.40 -13.25 -7.19
N ALA A 341 -9.56 -14.56 -7.19
CA ALA A 341 -9.13 -15.41 -8.30
C ALA A 341 -9.85 -15.05 -9.61
N ASP A 342 -11.12 -14.64 -9.53
CA ASP A 342 -11.97 -14.23 -10.66
C ASP A 342 -11.82 -12.74 -11.06
N ASP A 343 -10.98 -11.96 -10.36
CA ASP A 343 -10.75 -10.54 -10.67
C ASP A 343 -9.88 -10.34 -11.94
N VAL A 344 -9.24 -11.39 -12.50
CA VAL A 344 -8.38 -11.30 -13.69
C VAL A 344 -9.10 -11.91 -14.90
N ARG A 345 -9.26 -11.14 -15.99
CA ARG A 345 -9.75 -11.69 -17.26
C ARG A 345 -8.60 -12.24 -18.11
N PRO A 346 -8.86 -13.24 -18.98
CA PRO A 346 -7.87 -13.69 -19.96
C PRO A 346 -7.32 -12.51 -20.77
N GLY A 347 -6.03 -12.24 -20.67
CA GLY A 347 -5.35 -11.13 -21.36
C GLY A 347 -5.11 -9.87 -20.51
N ASP A 348 -5.64 -9.80 -19.28
CA ASP A 348 -5.35 -8.70 -18.34
C ASP A 348 -3.91 -8.82 -17.80
N ARG A 349 -2.95 -8.34 -18.60
CA ARG A 349 -1.55 -8.19 -18.20
C ARG A 349 -1.14 -6.72 -18.25
N PRO A 350 -0.37 -6.24 -17.26
CA PRO A 350 0.15 -6.98 -16.11
C PRO A 350 -0.94 -7.22 -15.05
N VAL A 351 -0.76 -8.21 -14.17
CA VAL A 351 -1.72 -8.47 -13.07
C VAL A 351 -1.72 -7.29 -12.11
N ILE A 352 -2.89 -6.68 -11.87
CA ILE A 352 -3.00 -5.54 -10.97
C ILE A 352 -3.35 -6.00 -9.54
N LEU A 353 -2.48 -5.67 -8.59
CA LEU A 353 -2.57 -6.02 -7.17
C LEU A 353 -3.11 -4.84 -6.36
N SER A 354 -4.12 -5.11 -5.52
CA SER A 354 -4.83 -4.11 -4.70
C SER A 354 -4.42 -4.22 -3.25
N ARG A 355 -3.94 -3.11 -2.67
CA ARG A 355 -3.24 -3.15 -1.40
C ARG A 355 -3.99 -2.46 -0.27
N VAL A 356 -3.60 -2.79 0.97
CA VAL A 356 -4.08 -2.16 2.21
C VAL A 356 -2.88 -1.68 3.01
N HIS A 357 -2.70 -0.37 3.07
CA HIS A 357 -1.65 0.25 3.85
C HIS A 357 -1.90 0.07 5.35
N LEU A 358 -0.86 -0.34 6.06
CA LEU A 358 -0.81 -0.43 7.50
C LEU A 358 0.07 0.68 8.06
N GLN A 359 -0.28 1.11 9.26
CA GLN A 359 0.36 2.21 9.97
C GLN A 359 0.17 1.98 11.46
N ASP A 360 1.05 2.55 12.27
CA ASP A 360 0.92 2.50 13.72
C ASP A 360 -0.25 3.36 14.24
N ARG A 361 -0.55 3.16 15.52
CA ARG A 361 -1.51 3.94 16.30
C ARG A 361 -2.86 3.93 15.62
N ALA A 362 -3.37 2.74 15.29
CA ALA A 362 -4.59 2.60 14.50
C ALA A 362 -5.82 3.26 15.15
N PHE A 363 -5.82 3.40 16.48
CA PHE A 363 -6.82 4.15 17.28
C PHE A 363 -6.25 5.45 17.89
N GLY A 364 -5.20 6.01 17.30
CA GLY A 364 -4.50 7.19 17.83
C GLY A 364 -3.62 6.91 19.06
N GLY A 365 -3.23 5.65 19.27
CA GLY A 365 -2.45 5.18 20.41
C GLY A 365 -3.27 4.28 21.35
N GLY A 366 -2.59 3.71 22.34
CA GLY A 366 -3.18 2.77 23.30
C GLY A 366 -2.43 1.44 23.35
N PRO A 367 -3.00 0.44 24.06
CA PRO A 367 -2.41 -0.89 24.19
C PRO A 367 -2.40 -1.68 22.86
N LEU A 368 -1.45 -2.61 22.71
CA LEU A 368 -1.25 -3.40 21.48
C LEU A 368 -2.46 -4.20 21.01
N TRP A 369 -3.41 -4.53 21.90
CA TRP A 369 -4.62 -5.24 21.48
C TRP A 369 -5.53 -4.38 20.58
N LEU A 370 -5.43 -3.05 20.65
CA LEU A 370 -6.12 -2.15 19.72
C LEU A 370 -5.52 -2.22 18.32
N GLU A 371 -4.20 -2.35 18.20
CA GLU A 371 -3.54 -2.60 16.91
C GLU A 371 -3.96 -3.97 16.34
N ALA A 372 -3.99 -5.00 17.19
CA ALA A 372 -4.51 -6.32 16.82
C ALA A 372 -5.97 -6.27 16.31
N LEU A 373 -6.84 -5.53 17.00
CA LEU A 373 -8.24 -5.34 16.60
C LEU A 373 -8.34 -4.60 15.26
N ALA A 374 -7.55 -3.54 15.08
CA ALA A 374 -7.53 -2.78 13.84
C ALA A 374 -7.06 -3.63 12.66
N LEU A 375 -5.99 -4.43 12.85
CA LEU A 375 -5.53 -5.36 11.84
C LEU A 375 -6.63 -6.37 11.50
N ARG A 376 -7.20 -7.05 12.51
CA ARG A 376 -8.29 -8.02 12.29
C ARG A 376 -9.42 -7.39 11.49
N ALA A 377 -9.81 -6.17 11.81
CA ALA A 377 -10.84 -5.44 11.09
C ALA A 377 -10.44 -5.17 9.63
N ARG A 378 -9.22 -4.69 9.37
CA ARG A 378 -8.71 -4.39 8.02
C ARG A 378 -8.59 -5.64 7.15
N VAL A 379 -7.97 -6.70 7.66
CA VAL A 379 -7.76 -7.96 6.92
C VAL A 379 -9.09 -8.60 6.56
N ASN A 380 -10.02 -8.72 7.51
CA ASN A 380 -11.34 -9.31 7.22
C ASN A 380 -12.15 -8.44 6.25
N THR A 381 -12.09 -7.11 6.36
CA THR A 381 -12.73 -6.20 5.40
C THR A 381 -12.15 -6.37 4.01
N ALA A 382 -10.83 -6.46 3.88
CA ALA A 382 -10.14 -6.67 2.62
C ALA A 382 -10.46 -8.02 1.98
N ALA A 383 -10.70 -9.06 2.80
CA ALA A 383 -11.12 -10.37 2.35
C ALA A 383 -12.62 -10.49 2.03
N GLY A 384 -13.38 -9.40 2.12
CA GLY A 384 -14.80 -9.34 1.76
C GLY A 384 -15.80 -9.65 2.89
N ARG A 385 -15.34 -9.68 4.16
CA ARG A 385 -16.19 -9.79 5.35
C ARG A 385 -16.50 -8.39 5.91
N LEU A 386 -17.45 -7.72 5.28
CA LEU A 386 -17.67 -6.28 5.41
C LEU A 386 -18.28 -5.82 6.75
N VAL A 387 -18.75 -6.72 7.60
CA VAL A 387 -19.11 -6.36 8.99
C VAL A 387 -17.92 -5.74 9.74
N TRP A 388 -16.71 -6.18 9.42
CA TRP A 388 -15.46 -5.65 9.97
C TRP A 388 -15.11 -4.24 9.48
N HIS A 389 -15.82 -3.73 8.48
CA HIS A 389 -15.62 -2.35 8.03
C HIS A 389 -15.98 -1.34 9.11
N ILE A 390 -16.96 -1.67 9.97
CA ILE A 390 -17.42 -0.81 11.05
C ILE A 390 -16.29 -0.51 12.06
N PRO A 391 -15.65 -1.51 12.70
CA PRO A 391 -14.53 -1.25 13.59
C PRO A 391 -13.32 -0.64 12.87
N ALA A 392 -13.06 -0.97 11.59
CA ALA A 392 -11.97 -0.35 10.82
C ALA A 392 -12.22 1.15 10.57
N ALA A 393 -13.46 1.54 10.24
CA ALA A 393 -13.88 2.92 10.06
C ALA A 393 -13.82 3.70 11.38
N LEU A 394 -14.27 3.08 12.49
CA LEU A 394 -14.19 3.66 13.82
C LEU A 394 -12.73 3.91 14.25
N ALA A 395 -11.83 2.95 14.05
CA ALA A 395 -10.41 3.12 14.31
C ALA A 395 -9.84 4.33 13.55
N THR A 396 -10.15 4.40 12.25
CA THR A 396 -9.72 5.51 11.39
C THR A 396 -10.25 6.86 11.87
N LEU A 397 -11.51 6.93 12.29
CA LEU A 397 -12.13 8.15 12.82
C LEU A 397 -11.47 8.58 14.14
N ILE A 398 -11.31 7.67 15.09
CA ILE A 398 -10.67 7.96 16.39
C ILE A 398 -9.22 8.42 16.18
N ARG A 399 -8.46 7.75 15.29
CA ARG A 399 -7.10 8.16 14.97
C ARG A 399 -7.05 9.55 14.37
N ARG A 400 -7.95 9.87 13.44
CA ARG A 400 -8.06 11.21 12.86
C ARG A 400 -8.38 12.27 13.90
N TRP A 401 -9.25 11.96 14.84
CA TRP A 401 -9.58 12.86 15.95
C TRP A 401 -8.38 13.10 16.88
N ARG A 402 -7.65 12.05 17.25
CA ARG A 402 -6.51 12.16 18.19
C ARG A 402 -5.24 12.73 17.60
N LEU A 403 -4.91 12.34 16.38
CA LEU A 403 -3.64 12.71 15.76
C LEU A 403 -3.85 13.84 14.74
N GLY A 404 -5.03 13.96 14.14
CA GLY A 404 -5.27 14.75 12.93
C GLY A 404 -5.33 13.88 11.67
N PRO A 405 -5.60 14.48 10.48
CA PRO A 405 -5.71 13.74 9.23
C PRO A 405 -4.43 12.96 8.89
N SER A 406 -4.62 11.81 8.23
CA SER A 406 -3.53 11.02 7.63
C SER A 406 -3.28 11.55 6.22
N GLY A 407 -2.21 12.31 6.03
CA GLY A 407 -1.77 12.81 4.73
C GLY A 407 -0.80 13.97 4.88
N THR A 408 0.07 14.15 3.90
CA THR A 408 0.72 15.43 3.66
C THR A 408 -0.35 16.47 3.30
N PRO A 409 -0.19 17.75 3.66
CA PRO A 409 -1.08 18.80 3.17
C PRO A 409 -1.00 18.80 1.63
N GLY A 410 -2.07 18.38 0.94
CA GLY A 410 -2.13 18.35 -0.52
C GLY A 410 -2.86 17.17 -1.18
N ALA A 411 -3.11 16.05 -0.47
CA ALA A 411 -3.86 14.92 -1.04
C ALA A 411 -5.40 15.08 -0.96
N ALA A 412 -5.91 16.28 -1.23
CA ALA A 412 -7.33 16.60 -1.24
C ALA A 412 -7.73 17.27 -2.56
N SER A 413 -7.93 16.44 -3.58
CA SER A 413 -8.90 16.63 -4.68
C SER A 413 -8.97 15.36 -5.51
#